data_AF-A0A1Y2TNG1-F1
#
_entry.id   AF-A0A1Y2TNG1-F1
#
_cell.length_a   1.000
_cell.length_b   1.000
_cell.length_c   1.000
_cell.angle_alpha   90.00
_cell.angle_beta   90.00
_cell.angle_gamma   90.00
#
_symmetry.space_group_name_H-M   'P 1'
#
loop_
_entity.id
_entity.type
_entity.pdbx_description
1 polymer ?
#
loop_
_entity_poly.entity_id
_entity_poly.type
_entity_poly.pdbx_seq_one_letter_code
_entity_poly.pdbx_strand_id
1 'polypeptide(L)'
;MSQSSTLMKRTKPEDSSGRVNISNPPPDISVNHDHLQTILQQHLSDVGESIRSIFKAEMKESIRSIVEAEVKDVISTLIAAQQSKDSEHESTDSNENYAANHERNNYLQTIQGQTEQITSLHEQLDKMKSESAQEKQKLGKLRAMLIKEAPDHILDNVAIQKFASLRSLIFKFVKSTFNTQSPIAKSQISMDRQQHAIFSPFRDEVWRKKYSVNRLCGLVFSILWELIFSRRLFGPGGSQELDDLHSSLEYVEFLLHNNIPKENLKEFIDWRSASIKCGSFFGANPTIACRAMDTIWSFLQPVAIKPGAEDKGKKLLAKLCKDALELNTDLRRSRDIFEVRTGFRGPLEGHTAYADELASEELGEHTKQAGQPGDIAYCVFGALVKRTEEKPTEDIVLEKASVVVYRGTN
;
A
#
# COMPACT_ATOMS: atom_id res chain seq x y z
N MET A 1 43.29 -83.06 8.98
CA MET A 1 44.05 -82.43 10.07
C MET A 1 43.08 -81.73 11.01
N SER A 2 43.07 -82.18 12.25
CA SER A 2 42.82 -81.49 13.52
C SER A 2 41.71 -80.43 13.70
N GLN A 3 40.73 -80.84 14.52
CA GLN A 3 40.43 -80.33 15.88
C GLN A 3 39.71 -78.98 16.13
N SER A 4 38.58 -79.13 16.82
CA SER A 4 38.26 -78.60 18.17
C SER A 4 37.86 -77.13 18.41
N SER A 5 36.67 -77.00 19.04
CA SER A 5 36.37 -76.30 20.32
C SER A 5 36.75 -74.82 20.42
N THR A 6 35.88 -73.92 20.90
CA THR A 6 35.80 -73.64 22.35
C THR A 6 34.59 -72.78 22.75
N LEU A 7 34.02 -73.20 23.87
CA LEU A 7 32.99 -72.63 24.72
C LEU A 7 33.50 -71.39 25.49
N MET A 8 32.70 -70.33 25.68
CA MET A 8 32.81 -69.47 26.87
C MET A 8 31.44 -68.97 27.36
N LYS A 9 31.13 -69.35 28.61
CA LYS A 9 30.13 -68.76 29.50
C LYS A 9 30.78 -67.61 30.28
N ARG A 10 30.04 -66.52 30.55
CA ARG A 10 30.10 -65.70 31.78
C ARG A 10 29.02 -64.61 31.72
N THR A 11 27.97 -64.71 32.55
CA THR A 11 27.72 -64.07 33.87
C THR A 11 26.88 -62.79 33.79
N LYS A 12 25.71 -62.83 34.47
CA LYS A 12 24.89 -61.67 34.88
C LYS A 12 25.70 -60.74 35.81
N PRO A 13 25.27 -59.47 35.92
CA PRO A 13 24.74 -59.04 37.20
C PRO A 13 23.40 -58.29 37.09
N GLU A 14 22.63 -58.38 38.17
CA GLU A 14 21.47 -57.55 38.50
C GLU A 14 21.90 -56.11 38.71
N ASP A 15 21.08 -55.13 38.31
CA ASP A 15 20.89 -53.97 39.17
C ASP A 15 19.56 -53.24 38.93
N SER A 16 19.25 -52.41 39.90
CA SER A 16 17.96 -52.02 40.44
C SER A 16 17.59 -50.55 40.16
N SER A 17 16.37 -50.15 40.56
CA SER A 17 15.81 -48.77 40.59
C SER A 17 15.23 -48.23 39.26
N GLY A 18 14.12 -47.50 39.20
CA GLY A 18 13.12 -47.08 40.17
C GLY A 18 12.01 -46.38 39.39
N ARG A 19 10.74 -46.77 39.57
CA ARG A 19 9.58 -46.10 38.98
C ARG A 19 9.25 -44.86 39.81
N VAL A 20 9.42 -43.68 39.23
CA VAL A 20 8.91 -42.42 39.76
C VAL A 20 7.48 -42.22 39.27
N ASN A 21 6.54 -42.25 40.21
CA ASN A 21 5.13 -41.95 40.02
C ASN A 21 4.94 -40.45 40.32
N ILE A 22 4.65 -39.62 39.31
CA ILE A 22 4.21 -38.23 39.51
C ILE A 22 2.92 -38.05 38.70
N SER A 23 1.80 -38.17 39.40
CA SER A 23 0.47 -37.76 38.93
C SER A 23 -0.06 -36.72 39.90
N ASN A 24 0.07 -35.44 39.55
CA ASN A 24 -0.80 -34.39 40.06
C ASN A 24 -1.30 -33.60 38.84
N PRO A 25 -2.62 -33.58 38.56
CA PRO A 25 -3.17 -32.75 37.50
C PRO A 25 -3.03 -31.26 37.89
N PRO A 26 -2.79 -30.38 36.90
CA PRO A 26 -2.74 -28.94 37.14
C PRO A 26 -4.13 -28.40 37.54
N PRO A 27 -4.20 -27.31 38.31
CA PRO A 27 -5.46 -26.70 38.72
C PRO A 27 -6.25 -26.25 37.49
N ASP A 28 -7.51 -26.63 37.45
CA ASP A 28 -8.48 -26.29 36.42
C ASP A 28 -8.80 -24.79 36.54
N ILE A 29 -8.05 -23.96 35.80
CA ILE A 29 -8.36 -22.55 35.62
C ILE A 29 -9.36 -22.50 34.47
N SER A 30 -10.63 -22.75 34.77
CA SER A 30 -11.72 -22.51 33.82
C SER A 30 -11.84 -20.99 33.63
N VAL A 31 -11.09 -20.45 32.67
CA VAL A 31 -11.20 -19.05 32.27
C VAL A 31 -12.60 -18.85 31.71
N ASN A 32 -13.39 -18.03 32.39
CA ASN A 32 -14.78 -17.76 32.04
C ASN A 32 -14.83 -17.06 30.66
N HIS A 33 -15.06 -17.84 29.61
CA HIS A 33 -15.01 -17.42 28.21
C HIS A 33 -15.97 -16.26 27.93
N ASP A 34 -17.11 -16.23 28.61
CA ASP A 34 -18.13 -15.18 28.47
C ASP A 34 -17.61 -13.83 28.99
N HIS A 35 -16.76 -13.85 30.03
CA HIS A 35 -16.14 -12.63 30.55
C HIS A 35 -15.12 -12.04 29.58
N LEU A 36 -14.29 -12.88 28.96
CA LEU A 36 -13.32 -12.44 27.95
C LEU A 36 -14.01 -11.94 26.68
N GLN A 37 -15.10 -12.59 26.25
CA GLN A 37 -15.87 -12.17 25.09
C GLN A 37 -16.53 -10.81 25.30
N THR A 38 -17.04 -10.55 26.51
CA THR A 38 -17.63 -9.26 26.89
C THR A 38 -16.58 -8.13 26.89
N ILE A 39 -15.39 -8.39 27.43
CA ILE A 39 -14.27 -7.43 27.41
C ILE A 39 -13.81 -7.12 25.97
N LEU A 40 -13.72 -8.14 25.13
CA LEU A 40 -13.35 -7.97 23.72
C LEU A 40 -14.39 -7.17 22.93
N GLN A 41 -15.69 -7.42 23.12
CA GLN A 41 -16.75 -6.67 22.47
C GLN A 41 -16.76 -5.20 22.89
N GLN A 42 -16.57 -4.92 24.19
CA GLN A 42 -16.49 -3.55 24.68
C GLN A 42 -15.30 -2.81 24.04
N HIS A 43 -14.12 -3.42 24.01
CA HIS A 43 -12.94 -2.80 23.40
C HIS A 43 -13.05 -2.60 21.88
N LEU A 44 -13.71 -3.51 21.17
CA LEU A 44 -13.97 -3.34 19.72
C LEU A 44 -14.95 -2.19 19.45
N SER A 45 -15.94 -2.01 20.33
CA SER A 45 -16.86 -0.85 20.27
C SER A 45 -16.10 0.45 20.49
N ASP A 46 -15.26 0.52 21.53
CA ASP A 46 -14.47 1.71 21.87
C ASP A 46 -13.46 2.06 20.75
N VAL A 47 -12.83 1.06 20.14
CA VAL A 47 -11.94 1.26 18.98
C VAL A 47 -12.71 1.71 17.75
N GLY A 48 -13.90 1.17 17.50
CA GLY A 48 -14.77 1.61 16.40
C GLY A 48 -15.22 3.07 16.54
N GLU A 49 -15.49 3.52 17.76
CA GLU A 49 -15.77 4.93 18.04
C GLU A 49 -14.54 5.82 17.89
N SER A 50 -13.37 5.35 18.35
CA SER A 50 -12.10 6.06 18.19
C SER A 50 -11.72 6.24 16.71
N ILE A 51 -11.85 5.20 15.88
CA ILE A 51 -11.59 5.28 14.43
C ILE A 51 -12.57 6.23 13.74
N ARG A 52 -13.86 6.18 14.08
CA ARG A 52 -14.87 7.12 13.54
C ARG A 52 -14.58 8.57 13.96
N SER A 53 -14.08 8.79 15.17
CA SER A 53 -13.65 10.09 15.66
C SER A 53 -12.43 10.62 14.88
N ILE A 54 -11.42 9.76 14.65
CA ILE A 54 -10.22 10.09 13.86
C ILE A 54 -10.57 10.43 12.41
N PHE A 55 -11.44 9.64 11.77
CA PHE A 55 -11.85 9.88 10.39
C PHE A 55 -12.65 11.18 10.25
N LYS A 56 -13.51 11.50 11.24
CA LYS A 56 -14.18 12.80 11.32
C LYS A 56 -13.18 13.94 11.51
N ALA A 57 -12.11 13.75 12.30
CA ALA A 57 -11.09 14.76 12.54
C ALA A 57 -10.22 15.02 11.30
N GLU A 58 -9.75 13.99 10.58
CA GLU A 58 -8.96 14.14 9.35
C GLU A 58 -9.78 14.75 8.21
N MET A 59 -11.04 14.34 8.03
CA MET A 59 -11.91 14.92 7.02
C MET A 59 -12.25 16.39 7.34
N LYS A 60 -12.43 16.73 8.62
CA LYS A 60 -12.59 18.12 9.08
C LYS A 60 -11.34 18.96 8.80
N GLU A 61 -10.15 18.39 8.92
CA GLU A 61 -8.87 19.08 8.63
C GLU A 61 -8.67 19.33 7.14
N SER A 62 -9.02 18.36 6.29
CA SER A 62 -8.96 18.52 4.84
C SER A 62 -9.96 19.57 4.34
N ILE A 63 -11.17 19.61 4.91
CA ILE A 63 -12.16 20.66 4.61
C ILE A 63 -11.67 22.01 5.14
N ARG A 64 -11.09 22.07 6.33
CA ARG A 64 -10.50 23.30 6.91
C ARG A 64 -9.41 23.88 6.00
N SER A 65 -8.48 23.05 5.50
CA SER A 65 -7.40 23.51 4.61
C SER A 65 -7.92 24.06 3.27
N ILE A 66 -9.00 23.50 2.73
CA ILE A 66 -9.64 23.99 1.50
C ILE A 66 -10.32 25.33 1.77
N VAL A 67 -11.08 25.43 2.86
CA VAL A 67 -11.76 26.66 3.27
C VAL A 67 -10.76 27.78 3.57
N GLU A 68 -9.63 27.49 4.23
CA GLU A 68 -8.57 28.47 4.48
C GLU A 68 -7.90 28.98 3.21
N ALA A 69 -7.71 28.11 2.22
CA ALA A 69 -7.15 28.50 0.92
C ALA A 69 -8.12 29.42 0.15
N GLU A 70 -9.42 29.10 0.14
CA GLU A 70 -10.44 29.93 -0.51
C GLU A 70 -10.67 31.25 0.23
N VAL A 71 -10.69 31.25 1.57
CA VAL A 71 -10.83 32.47 2.39
C VAL A 71 -9.64 33.40 2.16
N LYS A 72 -8.42 32.87 2.05
CA LYS A 72 -7.22 33.68 1.78
C LYS A 72 -7.24 34.31 0.39
N ASP A 73 -7.77 33.60 -0.60
CA ASP A 73 -7.94 34.10 -1.97
C ASP A 73 -9.00 35.22 -2.04
N VAL A 74 -10.12 35.03 -1.36
CA VAL A 74 -11.19 36.04 -1.24
C VAL A 74 -10.71 37.29 -0.50
N ILE A 75 -9.97 37.15 0.60
CA ILE A 75 -9.39 38.28 1.34
C ILE A 75 -8.37 39.03 0.47
N SER A 76 -7.53 38.33 -0.27
CA SER A 76 -6.54 38.94 -1.16
C SER A 76 -7.22 39.72 -2.30
N THR A 77 -8.31 39.18 -2.83
CA THR A 77 -9.12 39.82 -3.88
C THR A 77 -9.86 41.05 -3.36
N LEU A 78 -10.41 41.00 -2.14
CA LEU A 78 -11.04 42.15 -1.48
C LEU A 78 -10.05 43.27 -1.17
N ILE A 79 -8.84 42.94 -0.70
CA ILE A 79 -7.79 43.94 -0.45
C ILE A 79 -7.35 44.61 -1.76
N ALA A 80 -7.20 43.84 -2.84
CA ALA A 80 -6.85 44.38 -4.16
C ALA A 80 -7.96 45.28 -4.74
N ALA A 81 -9.23 44.90 -4.58
CA ALA A 81 -10.37 45.72 -5.02
C ALA A 81 -10.54 47.00 -4.16
N GLN A 82 -10.16 46.97 -2.89
CA GLN A 82 -10.17 48.13 -2.01
C GLN A 82 -9.09 49.15 -2.39
N GLN A 83 -7.88 48.67 -2.71
CA GLN A 83 -6.77 49.51 -3.15
C GLN A 83 -7.03 50.19 -4.50
N SER A 84 -7.86 49.59 -5.37
CA SER A 84 -8.26 50.23 -6.64
C SER A 84 -9.38 51.27 -6.45
N LYS A 85 -10.23 51.13 -5.43
CA LYS A 85 -11.28 52.12 -5.10
C LYS A 85 -10.74 53.34 -4.38
N ASP A 86 -9.75 53.16 -3.51
CA ASP A 86 -9.10 54.27 -2.79
C ASP A 86 -8.25 55.15 -3.74
N SER A 87 -7.95 54.71 -4.98
CA SER A 87 -7.27 55.50 -6.01
C SER A 87 -8.18 56.31 -6.95
N GLU A 88 -9.50 56.15 -6.88
CA GLU A 88 -10.45 56.84 -7.80
C GLU A 88 -11.37 57.87 -7.12
N HIS A 89 -11.40 57.97 -5.79
CA HIS A 89 -12.27 58.93 -5.08
C HIS A 89 -11.47 59.95 -4.25
N GLU A 90 -10.93 60.95 -4.94
CA GLU A 90 -10.49 62.21 -4.32
C GLU A 90 -11.44 63.34 -4.76
N SER A 91 -12.66 63.33 -4.19
CA SER A 91 -13.54 64.48 -3.91
C SER A 91 -15.01 64.05 -3.86
N THR A 92 -15.64 64.11 -2.67
CA THR A 92 -16.97 64.70 -2.37
C THR A 92 -17.49 64.33 -0.99
N ASP A 93 -18.12 65.32 -0.33
CA ASP A 93 -19.04 65.34 0.81
C ASP A 93 -18.79 64.53 2.11
N SER A 94 -18.75 65.29 3.21
CA SER A 94 -18.37 64.87 4.56
C SER A 94 -19.40 64.02 5.32
N ASN A 95 -20.60 63.77 4.76
CA ASN A 95 -21.65 62.99 5.43
C ASN A 95 -21.72 61.52 4.98
N GLU A 96 -21.41 61.20 3.72
CA GLU A 96 -21.34 59.81 3.24
C GLU A 96 -20.12 59.07 3.79
N ASN A 97 -19.05 59.81 4.10
CA ASN A 97 -17.82 59.26 4.66
C ASN A 97 -18.00 58.70 6.08
N TYR A 98 -18.96 59.22 6.87
CA TYR A 98 -19.24 58.71 8.22
C TYR A 98 -20.00 57.37 8.21
N ALA A 99 -20.97 57.20 7.31
CA ALA A 99 -21.72 55.96 7.18
C ALA A 99 -20.82 54.82 6.66
N ALA A 100 -19.99 55.11 5.65
CA ALA A 100 -19.01 54.17 5.12
C ALA A 100 -17.95 53.77 6.17
N ASN A 101 -17.49 54.71 7.02
CA ASN A 101 -16.56 54.39 8.10
C ASN A 101 -17.21 53.55 9.21
N HIS A 102 -18.49 53.79 9.52
CA HIS A 102 -19.20 53.00 10.53
C HIS A 102 -19.42 51.55 10.06
N GLU A 103 -19.81 51.34 8.80
CA GLU A 103 -19.88 50.00 8.23
C GLU A 103 -18.51 49.32 8.21
N ARG A 104 -17.46 50.04 7.80
CA ARG A 104 -16.08 49.55 7.79
C ARG A 104 -15.62 49.10 9.19
N ASN A 105 -15.94 49.86 10.24
CA ASN A 105 -15.61 49.49 11.61
C ASN A 105 -16.38 48.25 12.10
N ASN A 106 -17.66 48.11 11.72
CA ASN A 106 -18.42 46.89 12.01
C ASN A 106 -17.84 45.66 11.30
N TYR A 107 -17.40 45.81 10.05
CA TYR A 107 -16.72 44.73 9.32
C TYR A 107 -15.39 44.36 9.97
N LEU A 108 -14.58 45.35 10.38
CA LEU A 108 -13.31 45.09 11.07
C LEU A 108 -13.52 44.37 12.40
N GLN A 109 -14.54 44.75 13.18
CA GLN A 109 -14.86 44.07 14.44
C GLN A 109 -15.33 42.63 14.22
N THR A 110 -16.09 42.38 13.14
CA THR A 110 -16.52 41.03 12.75
C THR A 110 -15.33 40.16 12.33
N ILE A 111 -14.41 40.71 11.52
CA ILE A 111 -13.18 40.02 11.10
C ILE A 111 -12.30 39.70 12.31
N GLN A 112 -12.18 40.63 13.26
CA GLN A 112 -11.38 40.43 14.47
C GLN A 112 -11.98 39.31 15.33
N GLY A 113 -13.30 39.29 15.54
CA GLY A 113 -13.98 38.21 16.26
C GLY A 113 -13.85 36.84 15.57
N GLN A 114 -13.92 36.80 14.24
CA GLN A 114 -13.68 35.56 13.48
C GLN A 114 -12.22 35.08 13.58
N THR A 115 -11.26 36.01 13.58
CA THR A 115 -9.83 35.69 13.70
C THR A 115 -9.51 35.08 15.06
N GLU A 116 -10.09 35.61 16.14
CA GLU A 116 -9.95 35.05 17.49
C GLU A 116 -10.55 33.64 17.58
N GLN A 117 -11.72 33.44 16.98
CA GLN A 117 -12.38 32.13 16.94
C GLN A 117 -11.56 31.09 16.14
N ILE A 118 -10.98 31.50 15.00
CA ILE A 118 -10.07 30.65 14.20
C ILE A 118 -8.82 30.29 14.99
N THR A 119 -8.24 31.25 15.72
CA THR A 119 -7.05 31.01 16.55
C THR A 119 -7.35 30.01 17.67
N SER A 120 -8.46 30.18 18.38
CA SER A 120 -8.88 29.23 19.43
C SER A 120 -9.15 27.82 18.88
N LEU A 121 -9.76 27.71 17.69
CA LEU A 121 -10.01 26.43 17.04
C LEU A 121 -8.72 25.75 16.54
N HIS A 122 -7.67 26.51 16.25
CA HIS A 122 -6.35 25.98 15.95
C HIS A 122 -5.68 25.41 17.20
N GLU A 123 -5.69 26.16 18.30
CA GLU A 123 -5.12 25.68 19.57
C GLU A 123 -5.81 24.40 20.06
N GLN A 124 -7.14 24.33 19.98
CA GLN A 124 -7.88 23.11 20.32
C GLN A 124 -7.54 21.93 19.41
N LEU A 125 -7.32 22.19 18.12
CA LEU A 125 -6.95 21.16 17.17
C LEU A 125 -5.53 20.64 17.43
N ASP A 126 -4.58 21.53 17.68
CA ASP A 126 -3.20 21.14 18.02
C ASP A 126 -3.15 20.35 19.33
N LYS A 127 -3.97 20.74 20.30
CA LYS A 127 -4.16 19.97 21.54
C LYS A 127 -4.70 18.56 21.25
N MET A 128 -5.77 18.43 20.46
CA MET A 128 -6.32 17.11 20.09
C MET A 128 -5.33 16.27 19.27
N LYS A 129 -4.53 16.88 18.38
CA LYS A 129 -3.46 16.19 17.64
C LYS A 129 -2.42 15.62 18.60
N SER A 130 -2.00 16.41 19.58
CA SER A 130 -1.05 15.98 20.61
C SER A 130 -1.59 14.82 21.46
N GLU A 131 -2.84 14.93 21.93
CA GLU A 131 -3.51 13.89 22.71
C GLU A 131 -3.66 12.58 21.90
N SER A 132 -4.07 12.68 20.64
CA SER A 132 -4.18 11.52 19.74
C SER A 132 -2.82 10.86 19.48
N ALA A 133 -1.75 11.64 19.31
CA ALA A 133 -0.40 11.12 19.17
C ALA A 133 0.05 10.37 20.44
N GLN A 134 -0.29 10.90 21.62
CA GLN A 134 0.02 10.28 22.91
C GLN A 134 -0.75 8.97 23.11
N GLU A 135 -2.03 8.91 22.74
CA GLU A 135 -2.82 7.68 22.78
C GLU A 135 -2.29 6.63 21.80
N LYS A 136 -1.94 7.01 20.57
CA LYS A 136 -1.29 6.11 19.61
C LYS A 136 0.01 5.53 20.19
N GLN A 137 0.80 6.33 20.89
CA GLN A 137 2.01 5.87 21.55
C GLN A 137 1.71 4.89 22.70
N LYS A 138 0.70 5.17 23.54
CA LYS A 138 0.28 4.27 24.62
C LYS A 138 -0.24 2.94 24.09
N LEU A 139 -1.06 2.98 23.03
CA LEU A 139 -1.59 1.79 22.36
C LEU A 139 -0.47 0.96 21.73
N GLY A 140 0.53 1.61 21.11
CA GLY A 140 1.72 0.95 20.60
C GLY A 140 2.50 0.21 21.69
N LYS A 141 2.68 0.84 22.86
CA LYS A 141 3.33 0.22 24.03
C LYS A 141 2.54 -0.96 24.60
N LEU A 142 1.21 -0.83 24.71
CA LEU A 142 0.34 -1.92 25.17
C LEU A 142 0.35 -3.11 24.21
N ARG A 143 0.31 -2.85 22.90
CA ARG A 143 0.44 -3.90 21.88
C ARG A 143 1.79 -4.61 21.96
N ALA A 144 2.88 -3.87 22.14
CA ALA A 144 4.22 -4.45 22.30
C ALA A 144 4.37 -5.27 23.60
N MET A 145 3.59 -4.98 24.65
CA MET A 145 3.56 -5.80 25.88
C MET A 145 2.68 -7.05 25.74
N LEU A 146 1.54 -6.95 25.06
CA LEU A 146 0.56 -8.04 24.92
C LEU A 146 0.94 -9.04 23.82
N ILE A 147 1.45 -8.53 22.71
CA ILE A 147 1.98 -9.34 21.62
C ILE A 147 3.47 -9.45 21.89
N LYS A 148 3.91 -10.56 22.50
CA LYS A 148 5.32 -10.96 22.36
C LYS A 148 5.56 -11.00 20.85
N GLU A 149 6.31 -10.05 20.31
CA GLU A 149 6.63 -9.97 18.89
C GLU A 149 7.17 -11.34 18.48
N ALA A 150 6.32 -12.18 17.88
CA ALA A 150 6.83 -13.18 16.98
C ALA A 150 7.48 -12.36 15.87
N PRO A 151 8.80 -12.48 15.63
CA PRO A 151 9.54 -11.63 14.69
C PRO A 151 9.02 -11.72 13.23
N ASP A 152 8.02 -12.56 12.98
CA ASP A 152 7.55 -13.02 11.70
C ASP A 152 6.05 -12.70 11.48
N HIS A 153 5.52 -11.60 12.01
CA HIS A 153 4.15 -11.17 11.74
C HIS A 153 4.06 -9.69 11.35
N ILE A 154 3.70 -9.41 10.10
CA ILE A 154 3.28 -8.07 9.68
C ILE A 154 1.81 -7.86 10.06
N LEU A 155 1.51 -6.77 10.75
CA LEU A 155 0.13 -6.40 11.06
C LEU A 155 -0.60 -5.92 9.81
N ASP A 156 -1.89 -6.24 9.69
CA ASP A 156 -2.71 -5.89 8.51
C ASP A 156 -2.68 -4.38 8.21
N ASN A 157 -2.77 -3.54 9.25
CA ASN A 157 -2.71 -2.09 9.09
C ASN A 157 -1.36 -1.60 8.55
N VAL A 158 -0.25 -2.27 8.90
CA VAL A 158 1.09 -1.95 8.39
C VAL A 158 1.20 -2.39 6.92
N ALA A 159 0.71 -3.58 6.59
CA ALA A 159 0.66 -4.09 5.22
C ALA A 159 -0.15 -3.15 4.31
N ILE A 160 -1.36 -2.76 4.76
CA ILE A 160 -2.24 -1.79 4.09
C ILE A 160 -1.52 -0.45 3.88
N GLN A 161 -0.92 0.12 4.93
CA GLN A 161 -0.24 1.41 4.84
C GLN A 161 0.95 1.39 3.87
N LYS A 162 1.78 0.35 3.91
CA LYS A 162 2.90 0.20 2.98
C LYS A 162 2.40 0.03 1.55
N PHE A 163 1.36 -0.76 1.32
CA PHE A 163 0.78 -0.96 -0.01
C PHE A 163 0.13 0.32 -0.57
N ALA A 164 -0.63 1.06 0.24
CA ALA A 164 -1.19 2.36 -0.14
C ALA A 164 -0.11 3.42 -0.43
N SER A 165 0.98 3.40 0.35
CA SER A 165 2.15 4.27 0.13
C SER A 165 2.82 3.97 -1.21
N LEU A 166 2.93 2.70 -1.61
CA LEU A 166 3.45 2.30 -2.91
C LEU A 166 2.57 2.79 -4.06
N ARG A 167 1.24 2.62 -3.98
CA ARG A 167 0.29 3.15 -4.98
C ARG A 167 0.48 4.66 -5.17
N SER A 168 0.59 5.38 -4.05
CA SER A 168 0.81 6.84 -4.04
C SER A 168 2.17 7.21 -4.65
N LEU A 169 3.21 6.42 -4.39
CA LEU A 169 4.54 6.63 -4.93
C LEU A 169 4.59 6.39 -6.45
N ILE A 170 3.86 5.39 -6.97
CA ILE A 170 3.69 5.16 -8.41
C ILE A 170 3.04 6.38 -9.06
N PHE A 171 1.93 6.88 -8.51
CA PHE A 171 1.28 8.09 -9.02
C PHE A 171 2.22 9.29 -9.02
N LYS A 172 2.96 9.50 -7.93
CA LYS A 172 3.93 10.59 -7.80
C LYS A 172 5.05 10.45 -8.83
N PHE A 173 5.60 9.25 -9.01
CA PHE A 173 6.61 8.96 -10.01
C PHE A 173 6.10 9.32 -11.41
N VAL A 174 4.94 8.80 -11.81
CA VAL A 174 4.37 9.04 -13.14
C VAL A 174 4.10 10.53 -13.37
N LYS A 175 3.35 11.17 -12.47
CA LYS A 175 2.96 12.59 -12.62
C LYS A 175 4.14 13.55 -12.56
N SER A 176 5.17 13.27 -11.77
CA SER A 176 6.32 14.18 -11.62
C SER A 176 7.39 13.98 -12.70
N THR A 177 7.48 12.80 -13.31
CA THR A 177 8.53 12.46 -14.27
C THR A 177 8.10 12.66 -15.72
N PHE A 178 6.92 12.19 -16.09
CA PHE A 178 6.52 12.12 -17.50
C PHE A 178 5.58 13.24 -17.89
N ASN A 179 5.74 13.73 -19.12
CA ASN A 179 4.81 14.66 -19.73
C ASN A 179 3.60 13.88 -20.27
N THR A 180 2.56 13.78 -19.44
CA THR A 180 1.34 13.06 -19.79
C THR A 180 0.48 13.76 -20.86
N GLN A 181 0.85 14.99 -21.25
CA GLN A 181 0.15 15.79 -22.26
C GLN A 181 0.87 15.82 -23.63
N SER A 182 2.11 15.36 -23.74
CA SER A 182 2.87 15.33 -25.00
C SER A 182 3.81 14.12 -25.02
N PRO A 183 3.79 13.24 -26.04
CA PRO A 183 3.67 11.82 -25.68
C PRO A 183 4.75 10.90 -26.16
N ILE A 184 5.46 11.24 -27.23
CA ILE A 184 6.52 10.43 -27.76
C ILE A 184 7.58 11.43 -28.19
N ALA A 185 8.80 11.31 -27.66
CA ALA A 185 9.91 12.10 -28.17
C ALA A 185 9.96 11.86 -29.69
N LYS A 186 9.68 12.91 -30.50
CA LYS A 186 9.58 12.81 -31.97
C LYS A 186 10.87 12.26 -32.62
N SER A 187 11.97 12.21 -31.86
CA SER A 187 13.26 11.69 -32.27
C SER A 187 13.57 10.35 -31.61
N GLN A 188 13.65 9.30 -32.44
CA GLN A 188 14.45 8.07 -32.22
C GLN A 188 14.05 7.11 -31.10
N ILE A 189 12.94 6.38 -31.25
CA ILE A 189 12.78 5.11 -30.49
C ILE A 189 12.35 4.01 -31.45
N SER A 190 13.29 3.09 -31.69
CA SER A 190 12.99 1.72 -32.11
C SER A 190 12.20 1.08 -30.97
N MET A 191 10.89 1.34 -30.90
CA MET A 191 10.02 0.65 -29.95
C MET A 191 10.06 -0.83 -30.30
N ASP A 192 10.24 -1.68 -29.29
CA ASP A 192 10.02 -3.10 -29.50
C ASP A 192 8.52 -3.37 -29.81
N ARG A 193 8.21 -4.60 -30.22
CA ARG A 193 6.85 -4.98 -30.59
C ARG A 193 5.84 -4.80 -29.45
N GLN A 194 6.24 -5.02 -28.20
CA GLN A 194 5.38 -4.89 -27.02
C GLN A 194 5.11 -3.42 -26.69
N GLN A 195 6.16 -2.59 -26.69
CA GLN A 195 6.06 -1.15 -26.55
C GLN A 195 5.18 -0.55 -27.66
N HIS A 196 5.35 -0.98 -28.91
CA HIS A 196 4.51 -0.50 -30.00
C HIS A 196 3.03 -0.84 -29.79
N ALA A 197 2.72 -2.07 -29.38
CA ALA A 197 1.34 -2.48 -29.09
C ALA A 197 0.71 -1.62 -27.98
N ILE A 198 1.47 -1.35 -26.92
CA ILE A 198 0.99 -0.64 -25.73
C ILE A 198 0.93 0.88 -25.93
N PHE A 199 1.90 1.48 -26.61
CA PHE A 199 2.00 2.93 -26.79
C PHE A 199 1.37 3.45 -28.10
N SER A 200 1.02 2.58 -29.05
CA SER A 200 0.33 3.02 -30.27
C SER A 200 -0.97 3.81 -30.02
N PRO A 201 -1.83 3.48 -29.03
CA PRO A 201 -3.03 4.27 -28.73
C PRO A 201 -2.71 5.67 -28.17
N PHE A 202 -1.53 5.85 -27.57
CA PHE A 202 -1.08 7.16 -27.06
C PHE A 202 -0.73 8.14 -28.20
N ARG A 203 -0.88 7.75 -29.47
CA ARG A 203 -0.76 8.69 -30.60
C ARG A 203 -1.98 9.59 -30.76
N ASP A 204 -3.14 9.17 -30.24
CA ASP A 204 -4.37 9.97 -30.22
C ASP A 204 -4.35 11.00 -29.07
N GLU A 205 -4.59 12.28 -29.40
CA GLU A 205 -4.53 13.38 -28.44
C GLU A 205 -5.61 13.34 -27.36
N VAL A 206 -6.82 12.89 -27.70
CA VAL A 206 -7.95 12.79 -26.77
C VAL A 206 -7.66 11.70 -25.75
N TRP A 207 -7.20 10.56 -26.26
CA TRP A 207 -6.83 9.40 -25.44
C TRP A 207 -5.70 9.71 -24.46
N ARG A 208 -4.70 10.47 -24.91
CA ARG A 208 -3.59 10.91 -24.06
C ARG A 208 -4.01 11.79 -22.90
N LYS A 209 -4.80 12.83 -23.17
CA LYS A 209 -5.17 13.81 -22.13
C LYS A 209 -6.00 13.15 -21.02
N LYS A 210 -6.80 12.15 -21.37
CA LYS A 210 -7.77 11.55 -20.44
C LYS A 210 -7.25 10.31 -19.70
N TYR A 211 -6.45 9.45 -20.35
CA TYR A 211 -6.16 8.10 -19.82
C TYR A 211 -4.68 7.81 -19.51
N SER A 212 -3.76 8.70 -19.91
CA SER A 212 -2.31 8.43 -19.86
C SER A 212 -1.78 8.15 -18.45
N VAL A 213 -2.17 8.94 -17.44
CA VAL A 213 -1.67 8.77 -16.06
C VAL A 213 -2.00 7.38 -15.53
N ASN A 214 -3.27 6.97 -15.61
CA ASN A 214 -3.71 5.70 -15.05
C ASN A 214 -3.11 4.51 -15.81
N ARG A 215 -2.98 4.59 -17.14
CA ARG A 215 -2.32 3.54 -17.93
C ARG A 215 -0.84 3.41 -17.59
N LEU A 216 -0.12 4.52 -17.48
CA LEU A 216 1.29 4.49 -17.07
C LEU A 216 1.46 3.93 -15.65
N CYS A 217 0.57 4.30 -14.72
CA CYS A 217 0.57 3.72 -13.36
C CYS A 217 0.32 2.21 -13.40
N GLY A 218 -0.66 1.76 -14.18
CA GLY A 218 -0.95 0.33 -14.37
C GLY A 218 0.22 -0.45 -14.97
N LEU A 219 0.93 0.14 -15.95
CA LEU A 219 2.13 -0.47 -16.55
C LEU A 219 3.27 -0.60 -15.53
N VAL A 220 3.56 0.47 -14.78
CA VAL A 220 4.56 0.43 -13.70
C VAL A 220 4.20 -0.64 -12.68
N PHE A 221 2.94 -0.67 -12.23
CA PHE A 221 2.48 -1.66 -11.26
C PHE A 221 2.55 -3.08 -11.81
N SER A 222 2.19 -3.30 -13.08
CA SER A 222 2.26 -4.62 -13.73
C SER A 222 3.69 -5.16 -13.76
N ILE A 223 4.68 -4.31 -14.09
CA ILE A 223 6.09 -4.71 -14.10
C ILE A 223 6.58 -4.99 -12.68
N LEU A 224 6.21 -4.16 -11.70
CA LEU A 224 6.53 -4.44 -10.28
C LEU A 224 5.89 -5.74 -9.81
N TRP A 225 4.68 -6.03 -10.24
CA TRP A 225 4.01 -7.29 -9.91
C TRP A 225 4.75 -8.48 -10.51
N GLU A 226 5.10 -8.44 -11.79
CA GLU A 226 5.82 -9.52 -12.47
C GLU A 226 7.23 -9.76 -11.89
N LEU A 227 7.96 -8.68 -11.58
CA LEU A 227 9.35 -8.80 -11.15
C LEU A 227 9.52 -8.93 -9.63
N ILE A 228 8.55 -8.51 -8.83
CA ILE A 228 8.65 -8.49 -7.37
C ILE A 228 7.49 -9.26 -6.71
N PHE A 229 6.25 -8.81 -6.85
CA PHE A 229 5.15 -9.34 -6.01
C PHE A 229 4.69 -10.76 -6.38
N SER A 230 4.80 -11.16 -7.64
CA SER A 230 4.49 -12.52 -8.09
C SER A 230 5.63 -13.50 -7.80
N ARG A 231 6.81 -12.99 -7.45
CA ARG A 231 8.03 -13.78 -7.25
C ARG A 231 8.17 -14.22 -5.80
N ARG A 232 8.68 -15.44 -5.63
CA ARG A 232 9.02 -16.01 -4.33
C ARG A 232 10.46 -15.72 -3.96
N LEU A 233 10.73 -14.48 -3.59
CA LEU A 233 12.08 -13.98 -3.31
C LEU A 233 12.59 -14.41 -1.92
N PHE A 234 13.55 -15.34 -1.86
CA PHE A 234 14.11 -15.81 -0.58
C PHE A 234 15.19 -14.90 -0.02
N GLY A 235 15.72 -14.01 -0.84
CA GLY A 235 16.78 -13.12 -0.42
C GLY A 235 17.22 -12.17 -1.53
N PRO A 236 18.13 -11.27 -1.18
CA PRO A 236 18.87 -10.48 -2.14
C PRO A 236 19.79 -11.37 -3.00
N GLY A 237 19.53 -11.50 -4.30
CA GLY A 237 20.32 -12.33 -5.22
C GLY A 237 21.70 -11.73 -5.55
N GLY A 238 22.21 -11.96 -6.76
CA GLY A 238 23.31 -11.14 -7.31
C GLY A 238 24.70 -11.75 -7.38
N SER A 239 24.82 -13.06 -7.18
CA SER A 239 25.75 -13.88 -7.96
C SER A 239 24.93 -14.84 -8.84
N GLN A 240 25.51 -15.36 -9.91
CA GLN A 240 24.80 -16.33 -10.77
C GLN A 240 24.37 -17.56 -9.96
N GLU A 241 25.23 -18.03 -9.05
CA GLU A 241 24.97 -19.18 -8.19
C GLU A 241 23.82 -18.92 -7.20
N LEU A 242 23.75 -17.70 -6.66
CA LEU A 242 22.64 -17.28 -5.79
C LEU A 242 21.34 -17.14 -6.58
N ASP A 243 21.39 -16.62 -7.80
CA ASP A 243 20.22 -16.49 -8.67
C ASP A 243 19.67 -17.88 -9.08
N ASP A 244 20.54 -18.86 -9.34
CA ASP A 244 20.16 -20.25 -9.63
C ASP A 244 19.56 -20.94 -8.39
N LEU A 245 20.13 -20.70 -7.21
CA LEU A 245 19.58 -21.17 -5.94
C LEU A 245 18.20 -20.56 -5.67
N HIS A 246 18.03 -19.25 -5.88
CA HIS A 246 16.75 -18.57 -5.73
C HIS A 246 15.70 -19.14 -6.67
N SER A 247 16.05 -19.38 -7.94
CA SER A 247 15.16 -19.98 -8.93
C SER A 247 14.75 -21.40 -8.51
N SER A 248 15.68 -22.18 -7.98
CA SER A 248 15.42 -23.53 -7.47
C SER A 248 14.49 -23.51 -6.25
N LEU A 249 14.73 -22.61 -5.29
CA LEU A 249 13.87 -22.44 -4.11
C LEU A 249 12.48 -21.93 -4.48
N GLU A 250 12.36 -21.03 -5.46
CA GLU A 250 11.09 -20.53 -5.98
C GLU A 250 10.27 -21.67 -6.59
N TYR A 251 10.92 -22.55 -7.34
CA TYR A 251 10.30 -23.74 -7.91
C TYR A 251 9.88 -24.74 -6.82
N VAL A 252 10.71 -24.99 -5.81
CA VAL A 252 10.35 -25.84 -4.68
C VAL A 252 9.13 -25.28 -3.95
N GLU A 253 9.12 -23.98 -3.63
CA GLU A 253 7.96 -23.37 -2.99
C GLU A 253 6.72 -23.40 -3.88
N PHE A 254 6.88 -23.30 -5.20
CA PHE A 254 5.78 -23.52 -6.14
C PHE A 254 5.16 -24.90 -6.00
N LEU A 255 5.99 -25.94 -6.00
CA LEU A 255 5.53 -27.30 -5.86
C LEU A 255 4.90 -27.53 -4.49
N LEU A 256 5.52 -27.03 -3.42
CA LEU A 256 4.98 -27.15 -2.06
C LEU A 256 3.64 -26.43 -1.94
N HIS A 257 3.53 -25.18 -2.40
CA HIS A 257 2.29 -24.41 -2.31
C HIS A 257 1.11 -25.08 -3.02
N ASN A 258 1.36 -25.73 -4.16
CA ASN A 258 0.31 -26.33 -4.99
C ASN A 258 -0.02 -27.78 -4.62
N ASN A 259 0.89 -28.50 -3.94
CA ASN A 259 0.72 -29.93 -3.68
C ASN A 259 0.59 -30.29 -2.19
N ILE A 260 0.88 -29.36 -1.27
CA ILE A 260 0.74 -29.60 0.16
C ILE A 260 -0.75 -29.65 0.54
N PRO A 261 -1.23 -30.72 1.19
CA PRO A 261 -2.57 -30.75 1.77
C PRO A 261 -2.76 -29.60 2.76
N LYS A 262 -3.96 -29.02 2.81
CA LYS A 262 -4.25 -27.86 3.67
C LYS A 262 -3.91 -28.09 5.15
N GLU A 263 -3.98 -29.33 5.60
CA GLU A 263 -3.62 -29.77 6.96
C GLU A 263 -2.14 -29.53 7.29
N ASN A 264 -1.27 -29.52 6.28
CA ASN A 264 0.18 -29.38 6.40
C ASN A 264 0.67 -27.96 6.03
N LEU A 265 -0.23 -26.97 6.03
CA LEU A 265 0.12 -25.60 5.66
C LEU A 265 1.08 -24.95 6.65
N LYS A 266 1.03 -25.36 7.91
CA LYS A 266 1.92 -24.86 8.96
C LYS A 266 3.37 -25.21 8.66
N GLU A 267 3.64 -26.45 8.26
CA GLU A 267 4.97 -26.92 7.86
C GLU A 267 5.48 -26.15 6.64
N PHE A 268 4.59 -25.81 5.70
CA PHE A 268 4.91 -24.94 4.57
C PHE A 268 5.30 -23.53 4.99
N ILE A 269 4.55 -22.94 5.92
CA ILE A 269 4.83 -21.60 6.48
C ILE A 269 6.18 -21.61 7.20
N ASP A 270 6.42 -22.61 8.06
CA ASP A 270 7.69 -22.75 8.79
C ASP A 270 8.87 -22.92 7.83
N TRP A 271 8.72 -23.74 6.78
CA TRP A 271 9.74 -23.89 5.73
C TRP A 271 10.00 -22.58 4.99
N ARG A 272 8.95 -21.81 4.65
CA ARG A 272 9.09 -20.52 3.96
C ARG A 272 9.83 -19.52 4.83
N SER A 273 9.42 -19.38 6.08
CA SER A 273 10.05 -18.48 7.06
C SER A 273 11.51 -18.84 7.30
N ALA A 274 11.82 -20.14 7.47
CA ALA A 274 13.19 -20.62 7.59
C ALA A 274 14.01 -20.30 6.33
N SER A 275 13.47 -20.52 5.14
CA SER A 275 14.16 -20.27 3.87
C SER A 275 14.42 -18.78 3.64
N ILE A 276 13.47 -17.90 3.95
CA ILE A 276 13.67 -16.44 3.88
C ILE A 276 14.71 -15.98 4.90
N LYS A 277 14.68 -16.54 6.13
CA LYS A 277 15.68 -16.25 7.16
C LYS A 277 17.07 -16.68 6.72
N CYS A 278 17.21 -17.88 6.15
CA CYS A 278 18.45 -18.36 5.53
C CYS A 278 18.92 -17.41 4.43
N GLY A 279 18.02 -16.99 3.54
CA GLY A 279 18.31 -16.06 2.47
C GLY A 279 18.82 -14.69 2.94
N SER A 280 18.39 -14.22 4.11
CA SER A 280 18.85 -12.96 4.70
C SER A 280 20.35 -12.96 5.08
N PHE A 281 20.95 -14.14 5.30
CA PHE A 281 22.39 -14.25 5.62
C PHE A 281 23.29 -14.00 4.41
N PHE A 282 22.77 -14.09 3.18
CA PHE A 282 23.57 -13.87 1.97
C PHE A 282 23.78 -12.38 1.63
N GLY A 283 23.23 -11.46 2.45
CA GLY A 283 23.52 -10.02 2.42
C GLY A 283 22.77 -9.23 1.35
N ALA A 284 22.36 -8.00 1.67
CA ALA A 284 21.50 -7.16 0.82
C ALA A 284 22.16 -6.69 -0.50
N ASN A 285 22.07 -7.51 -1.54
CA ASN A 285 22.27 -7.11 -2.92
C ASN A 285 20.92 -6.82 -3.63
N PRO A 286 20.64 -5.55 -3.97
CA PRO A 286 19.35 -5.12 -4.51
C PRO A 286 19.19 -5.42 -6.01
N THR A 287 19.77 -6.50 -6.55
CA THR A 287 19.76 -6.79 -8.00
C THR A 287 18.35 -6.81 -8.59
N ILE A 288 17.37 -7.36 -7.86
CA ILE A 288 15.97 -7.42 -8.30
C ILE A 288 15.34 -6.03 -8.36
N ALA A 289 15.55 -5.20 -7.33
CA ALA A 289 15.04 -3.83 -7.31
C ALA A 289 15.68 -2.97 -8.41
N CYS A 290 16.99 -3.13 -8.64
CA CYS A 290 17.71 -2.49 -9.75
C CYS A 290 17.19 -2.98 -11.11
N ARG A 291 17.04 -4.29 -11.30
CA ARG A 291 16.49 -4.87 -12.54
C ARG A 291 15.07 -4.37 -12.81
N ALA A 292 14.23 -4.29 -11.78
CA ALA A 292 12.88 -3.74 -11.91
C ALA A 292 12.92 -2.25 -12.28
N MET A 293 13.82 -1.46 -11.67
CA MET A 293 14.02 -0.06 -12.03
C MET A 293 14.45 0.09 -13.50
N ASP A 294 15.47 -0.66 -13.94
CA ASP A 294 15.98 -0.59 -15.32
C ASP A 294 14.92 -1.03 -16.33
N THR A 295 14.18 -2.10 -16.02
CA THR A 295 13.08 -2.60 -16.87
C THR A 295 11.98 -1.56 -16.99
N ILE A 296 11.51 -0.98 -15.88
CA ILE A 296 10.46 0.05 -15.90
C ILE A 296 10.94 1.29 -16.66
N TRP A 297 12.18 1.74 -16.40
CA TRP A 297 12.72 2.94 -17.04
C TRP A 297 12.89 2.76 -18.55
N SER A 298 13.44 1.63 -18.98
CA SER A 298 13.58 1.27 -20.39
C SER A 298 12.22 1.11 -21.07
N PHE A 299 11.27 0.45 -20.40
CA PHE A 299 9.94 0.24 -20.94
C PHE A 299 9.18 1.56 -21.17
N LEU A 300 9.35 2.53 -20.27
CA LEU A 300 8.73 3.86 -20.34
C LEU A 300 9.52 4.88 -21.16
N GLN A 301 10.69 4.52 -21.70
CA GLN A 301 11.51 5.41 -22.53
C GLN A 301 10.74 6.07 -23.70
N PRO A 302 9.74 5.42 -24.34
CA PRO A 302 8.87 6.05 -25.34
C PRO A 302 8.17 7.33 -24.87
N VAL A 303 7.95 7.49 -23.57
CA VAL A 303 7.17 8.60 -23.00
C VAL A 303 8.08 9.81 -22.77
N ALA A 304 7.66 10.99 -23.22
CA ALA A 304 8.45 12.20 -23.02
C ALA A 304 8.64 12.52 -21.52
N ILE A 305 9.88 12.81 -21.13
CA ILE A 305 10.23 13.19 -19.76
C ILE A 305 10.10 14.72 -19.62
N LYS A 306 9.61 15.18 -18.47
CA LYS A 306 9.55 16.63 -18.16
C LYS A 306 10.96 17.21 -18.04
N PRO A 307 11.19 18.47 -18.48
CA PRO A 307 12.50 19.11 -18.34
C PRO A 307 13.01 19.07 -16.90
N GLY A 308 14.24 18.59 -16.70
CA GLY A 308 14.88 18.48 -15.38
C GLY A 308 14.28 17.43 -14.43
N ALA A 309 13.33 16.60 -14.89
CA ALA A 309 12.66 15.62 -14.03
C ALA A 309 13.34 14.23 -14.03
N GLU A 310 14.29 13.97 -14.92
CA GLU A 310 14.92 12.65 -15.09
C GLU A 310 15.56 12.12 -13.80
N ASP A 311 16.49 12.87 -13.19
CA ASP A 311 17.18 12.43 -11.98
C ASP A 311 16.24 12.22 -10.80
N LYS A 312 15.25 13.11 -10.67
CA LYS A 312 14.20 12.99 -9.64
C LYS A 312 13.33 11.75 -9.90
N GLY A 313 13.00 11.48 -11.16
CA GLY A 313 12.25 10.32 -11.60
C GLY A 313 12.99 9.02 -11.28
N LYS A 314 14.28 8.93 -11.63
CA LYS A 314 15.14 7.78 -11.29
C LYS A 314 15.24 7.56 -9.78
N LYS A 315 15.40 8.61 -8.98
CA LYS A 315 15.41 8.52 -7.51
C LYS A 315 14.08 8.01 -6.95
N LEU A 316 12.95 8.50 -7.47
CA LEU A 316 11.62 8.03 -7.08
C LEU A 316 11.41 6.56 -7.47
N LEU A 317 11.85 6.16 -8.66
CA LEU A 317 11.74 4.79 -9.14
C LEU A 317 12.62 3.83 -8.33
N ALA A 318 13.87 4.22 -8.02
CA ALA A 318 14.74 3.44 -7.15
C ALA A 318 14.10 3.22 -5.77
N LYS A 319 13.53 4.28 -5.17
CA LYS A 319 12.78 4.17 -3.91
C LYS A 319 11.57 3.23 -4.07
N LEU A 320 10.82 3.38 -5.15
CA LEU A 320 9.64 2.57 -5.43
C LEU A 320 9.96 1.08 -5.52
N CYS A 321 10.99 0.69 -6.28
CA CYS A 321 11.40 -0.70 -6.41
C CYS A 321 11.94 -1.26 -5.08
N LYS A 322 12.64 -0.45 -4.29
CA LYS A 322 13.12 -0.83 -2.96
C LYS A 322 11.95 -1.05 -1.98
N ASP A 323 11.04 -0.08 -1.87
CA ASP A 323 9.86 -0.16 -1.00
C ASP A 323 8.97 -1.37 -1.39
N ALA A 324 8.87 -1.69 -2.68
CA ALA A 324 8.11 -2.84 -3.16
C ALA A 324 8.76 -4.17 -2.76
N LEU A 325 10.08 -4.27 -2.89
CA LEU A 325 10.84 -5.44 -2.46
C LEU A 325 10.77 -5.65 -0.95
N GLU A 326 10.89 -4.58 -0.17
CA GLU A 326 10.73 -4.59 1.29
C GLU A 326 9.33 -5.06 1.68
N LEU A 327 8.28 -4.50 1.07
CA LEU A 327 6.91 -4.94 1.33
C LEU A 327 6.73 -6.43 0.99
N ASN A 328 7.17 -6.88 -0.18
CA ASN A 328 7.04 -8.29 -0.57
C ASN A 328 7.76 -9.20 0.44
N THR A 329 8.94 -8.81 0.90
CA THR A 329 9.70 -9.56 1.91
C THR A 329 8.93 -9.65 3.22
N ASP A 330 8.38 -8.54 3.71
CA ASP A 330 7.64 -8.50 4.96
C ASP A 330 6.34 -9.32 4.89
N LEU A 331 5.58 -9.20 3.79
CA LEU A 331 4.38 -9.98 3.53
C LEU A 331 4.68 -11.48 3.54
N ARG A 332 5.80 -11.90 2.93
CA ARG A 332 6.18 -13.31 2.83
C ARG A 332 6.76 -13.89 4.11
N ARG A 333 7.37 -13.06 4.97
CA ARG A 333 7.82 -13.46 6.31
C ARG A 333 6.66 -13.72 7.26
N SER A 334 5.48 -13.19 6.96
CA SER A 334 4.31 -13.40 7.78
C SER A 334 3.90 -14.88 7.83
N ARG A 335 3.32 -15.30 8.96
CA ARG A 335 2.63 -16.59 9.06
C ARG A 335 1.41 -16.66 8.15
N ASP A 336 0.68 -15.56 8.05
CA ASP A 336 -0.42 -15.43 7.10
C ASP A 336 0.09 -15.44 5.65
N ILE A 337 -0.75 -15.92 4.74
CA ILE A 337 -0.46 -15.92 3.31
C ILE A 337 -1.00 -14.63 2.70
N PHE A 338 -0.11 -13.72 2.35
CA PHE A 338 -0.44 -12.51 1.61
C PHE A 338 -0.18 -12.68 0.12
N GLU A 339 -1.07 -12.14 -0.69
CA GLU A 339 -0.98 -12.12 -2.14
C GLU A 339 -1.35 -10.76 -2.70
N VAL A 340 -0.57 -10.29 -3.66
CA VAL A 340 -0.97 -9.15 -4.49
C VAL A 340 -1.57 -9.72 -5.78
N ARG A 341 -2.89 -9.61 -5.94
CA ARG A 341 -3.61 -10.14 -7.10
C ARG A 341 -3.81 -9.08 -8.18
N THR A 342 -3.64 -9.48 -9.43
CA THR A 342 -3.85 -8.64 -10.62
C THR A 342 -4.55 -9.45 -11.71
N GLY A 343 -4.74 -8.86 -12.89
CA GLY A 343 -5.26 -9.56 -14.06
C GLY A 343 -6.79 -9.68 -14.10
N PHE A 344 -7.50 -8.88 -13.30
CA PHE A 344 -8.96 -8.75 -13.37
C PHE A 344 -9.38 -8.36 -14.80
N ARG A 345 -10.28 -9.16 -15.39
CA ARG A 345 -10.83 -8.99 -16.74
C ARG A 345 -12.31 -9.36 -16.76
N GLY A 346 -13.04 -8.83 -17.74
CA GLY A 346 -14.48 -9.03 -17.88
C GLY A 346 -15.29 -8.07 -16.99
N PRO A 347 -16.58 -8.36 -16.74
CA PRO A 347 -17.49 -7.42 -16.07
C PRO A 347 -17.04 -7.11 -14.63
N LEU A 348 -17.02 -5.83 -14.25
CA LEU A 348 -16.66 -5.43 -12.88
C LEU A 348 -17.59 -6.05 -11.83
N GLU A 349 -18.87 -6.24 -12.15
CA GLU A 349 -19.88 -6.85 -11.26
C GLU A 349 -19.41 -8.20 -10.69
N GLY A 350 -18.73 -9.01 -11.50
CA GLY A 350 -18.17 -10.30 -11.09
C GLY A 350 -16.95 -10.21 -10.17
N HIS A 351 -16.37 -9.02 -9.99
CA HIS A 351 -15.12 -8.80 -9.25
C HIS A 351 -15.27 -7.81 -8.08
N THR A 352 -16.49 -7.38 -7.73
CA THR A 352 -16.76 -6.35 -6.71
C THR A 352 -16.19 -6.66 -5.32
N ALA A 353 -15.99 -7.94 -4.99
CA ALA A 353 -15.32 -8.35 -3.75
C ALA A 353 -13.83 -7.97 -3.73
N TYR A 354 -13.18 -7.92 -4.89
CA TYR A 354 -11.72 -7.76 -5.03
C TYR A 354 -11.30 -6.47 -5.74
N ALA A 355 -12.20 -5.78 -6.44
CA ALA A 355 -11.88 -4.62 -7.26
C ALA A 355 -12.94 -3.53 -7.13
N ASP A 356 -12.47 -2.27 -7.17
CA ASP A 356 -13.29 -1.06 -7.25
C ASP A 356 -12.93 -0.26 -8.51
N GLU A 357 -13.94 0.38 -9.10
CA GLU A 357 -13.74 1.31 -10.20
C GLU A 357 -12.99 2.56 -9.73
N LEU A 358 -11.84 2.83 -10.34
CA LEU A 358 -11.06 4.05 -10.12
C LEU A 358 -11.44 5.15 -11.11
N ALA A 359 -11.68 4.77 -12.36
CA ALA A 359 -11.99 5.65 -13.47
C ALA A 359 -12.64 4.85 -14.59
N SER A 360 -13.09 5.54 -15.62
CA SER A 360 -13.66 4.89 -16.80
C SER A 360 -13.04 5.40 -18.10
N GLU A 361 -12.94 4.50 -19.07
CA GLU A 361 -12.40 4.74 -20.41
C GLU A 361 -13.52 4.58 -21.44
N GLU A 362 -13.68 5.55 -22.34
CA GLU A 362 -14.63 5.43 -23.44
C GLU A 362 -14.18 4.35 -24.43
N LEU A 363 -15.13 3.54 -24.89
CA LEU A 363 -14.91 2.63 -26.02
C LEU A 363 -14.60 3.47 -27.28
N GLY A 364 -13.32 3.66 -27.59
CA GLY A 364 -12.90 4.30 -28.83
C GLY A 364 -13.14 3.38 -30.03
N GLU A 365 -13.20 3.95 -31.24
CA GLU A 365 -13.34 3.16 -32.48
C GLU A 365 -12.21 2.15 -32.68
N HIS A 366 -11.02 2.43 -32.14
CA HIS A 366 -9.85 1.53 -32.15
C HIS A 366 -9.92 0.38 -31.14
N THR A 367 -10.92 0.40 -30.24
CA THR A 367 -11.15 -0.58 -29.18
C THR A 367 -12.45 -1.37 -29.36
N LYS A 368 -13.09 -1.31 -30.55
CA LYS A 368 -14.31 -2.07 -30.90
C LYS A 368 -14.19 -3.60 -30.70
N GLN A 369 -13.00 -4.12 -30.38
CA GLN A 369 -12.74 -5.54 -30.04
C GLN A 369 -12.32 -5.78 -28.57
N ALA A 370 -12.22 -4.75 -27.71
CA ALA A 370 -11.50 -4.85 -26.43
C ALA A 370 -12.39 -5.12 -25.19
N GLY A 371 -13.70 -4.96 -25.27
CA GLY A 371 -14.62 -5.24 -24.15
C GLY A 371 -16.02 -4.65 -24.36
N GLN A 372 -16.93 -4.98 -23.45
CA GLN A 372 -18.27 -4.40 -23.35
C GLN A 372 -18.30 -3.24 -22.33
N PRO A 373 -19.27 -2.31 -22.42
CA PRO A 373 -19.53 -1.36 -21.34
C PRO A 373 -19.69 -2.09 -19.99
N GLY A 374 -18.99 -1.64 -18.95
CA GLY A 374 -18.94 -2.30 -17.65
C GLY A 374 -17.81 -3.32 -17.48
N ASP A 375 -17.12 -3.70 -18.57
CA ASP A 375 -15.94 -4.55 -18.49
C ASP A 375 -14.71 -3.78 -17.99
N ILE A 376 -13.90 -4.47 -17.20
CA ILE A 376 -12.59 -3.99 -16.76
C ILE A 376 -11.67 -3.89 -17.98
N ALA A 377 -11.28 -2.67 -18.33
CA ALA A 377 -10.34 -2.36 -19.38
C ALA A 377 -8.91 -2.74 -18.97
N TYR A 378 -8.49 -2.31 -17.78
CA TYR A 378 -7.20 -2.66 -17.20
C TYR A 378 -7.13 -2.40 -15.69
N CYS A 379 -6.18 -3.05 -15.05
CA CYS A 379 -5.87 -2.88 -13.64
C CYS A 379 -4.81 -1.77 -13.46
N VAL A 380 -5.10 -0.75 -12.64
CA VAL A 380 -4.11 0.28 -12.27
C VAL A 380 -3.27 -0.18 -11.09
N PHE A 381 -3.92 -0.75 -10.07
CA PHE A 381 -3.27 -1.37 -8.93
C PHE A 381 -4.01 -2.65 -8.57
N GLY A 382 -3.25 -3.69 -8.24
CA GLY A 382 -3.78 -4.97 -7.78
C GLY A 382 -4.41 -4.91 -6.40
N ALA A 383 -5.10 -5.99 -6.03
CA ALA A 383 -5.68 -6.18 -4.70
C ALA A 383 -4.64 -6.80 -3.75
N LEU A 384 -4.62 -6.37 -2.49
CA LEU A 384 -3.90 -7.05 -1.41
C LEU A 384 -4.87 -7.98 -0.70
N VAL A 385 -4.59 -9.27 -0.77
CA VAL A 385 -5.41 -10.34 -0.18
C VAL A 385 -4.60 -11.08 0.86
N LYS A 386 -5.26 -11.50 1.93
CA LYS A 386 -4.70 -12.27 3.04
C LYS A 386 -5.51 -13.54 3.24
N ARG A 387 -4.83 -14.65 3.56
CA ARG A 387 -5.43 -15.90 4.05
C ARG A 387 -4.75 -16.24 5.37
N THR A 388 -5.52 -16.43 6.44
CA THR A 388 -4.93 -16.66 7.76
C THR A 388 -4.50 -18.11 7.95
N GLU A 389 -3.64 -18.36 8.93
CA GLU A 389 -3.27 -19.71 9.34
C GLU A 389 -4.51 -20.53 9.75
N GLU A 390 -5.47 -19.92 10.45
CA GLU A 390 -6.69 -20.59 10.90
C GLU A 390 -7.68 -20.86 9.76
N LYS A 391 -7.67 -20.00 8.73
CA LYS A 391 -8.62 -20.03 7.61
C LYS A 391 -7.88 -19.87 6.27
N PRO A 392 -7.07 -20.86 5.86
CA PRO A 392 -6.18 -20.72 4.71
C PRO A 392 -6.89 -20.77 3.34
N THR A 393 -8.20 -20.96 3.34
CA THR A 393 -9.07 -21.01 2.17
C THR A 393 -9.95 -19.79 2.01
N GLU A 394 -10.07 -18.96 3.05
CA GLU A 394 -10.89 -17.76 3.03
C GLU A 394 -10.01 -16.56 2.69
N ASP A 395 -10.36 -15.88 1.61
CA ASP A 395 -9.71 -14.64 1.24
C ASP A 395 -10.26 -13.47 2.07
N ILE A 396 -9.36 -12.76 2.73
CA ILE A 396 -9.61 -11.48 3.37
C ILE A 396 -9.00 -10.41 2.48
N VAL A 397 -9.84 -9.61 1.83
CA VAL A 397 -9.38 -8.50 0.99
C VAL A 397 -9.04 -7.32 1.89
N LEU A 398 -7.74 -7.02 2.01
CA LEU A 398 -7.24 -5.91 2.82
C LEU A 398 -7.29 -4.59 2.06
N GLU A 399 -6.99 -4.64 0.76
CA GLU A 399 -7.07 -3.51 -0.16
C GLU A 399 -7.59 -4.03 -1.50
N LYS A 400 -8.71 -3.49 -1.98
CA LYS A 400 -9.25 -3.84 -3.31
C LYS A 400 -8.38 -3.30 -4.42
N ALA A 401 -8.39 -3.97 -5.57
CA ALA A 401 -7.77 -3.49 -6.79
C ALA A 401 -8.44 -2.20 -7.27
N SER A 402 -7.65 -1.30 -7.86
CA SER A 402 -8.16 -0.11 -8.53
C SER A 402 -8.13 -0.36 -10.03
N VAL A 403 -9.31 -0.42 -10.66
CA VAL A 403 -9.44 -0.79 -12.07
C VAL A 403 -10.06 0.33 -12.89
N VAL A 404 -9.76 0.36 -14.19
CA VAL A 404 -10.44 1.22 -15.15
C VAL A 404 -11.45 0.39 -15.92
N VAL A 405 -12.67 0.92 -16.07
CA VAL A 405 -13.81 0.22 -16.68
C VAL A 405 -14.19 0.89 -17.99
N TYR A 406 -14.60 0.12 -18.99
CA TYR A 406 -15.14 0.66 -20.22
C TYR A 406 -16.51 1.31 -20.02
N ARG A 407 -16.70 2.53 -20.50
CA ARG A 407 -18.02 3.17 -20.60
C ARG A 407 -18.54 3.11 -22.03
N GLY A 408 -19.84 2.85 -22.14
CA GLY A 408 -20.55 2.99 -23.41
C GLY A 408 -20.51 4.45 -23.87
N THR A 409 -20.36 4.65 -25.17
CA THR A 409 -20.53 5.97 -25.80
C THR A 409 -22.03 6.24 -25.89
N ASN A 410 -22.52 7.29 -25.23
CA ASN A 410 -23.90 7.76 -25.41
C ASN A 410 -24.08 8.43 -26.78
#